data_AF-A0A453BUF5-F1
#
_entry.id   AF-A0A453BUF5-F1
#
_cell.length_a   1.000
_cell.length_b   1.000
_cell.length_c   1.000
_cell.angle_alpha   90.00
_cell.angle_beta   90.00
_cell.angle_gamma   90.00
#
_symmetry.space_group_name_H-M   'P 1'
#
loop_
_entity.id
_entity.type
_entity.pdbx_description
1 polymer ?
#
loop_
_entity_poly.entity_id
_entity_poly.type
_entity_poly.pdbx_seq_one_letter_code
_entity_poly.pdbx_strand_id
1 'polypeptide(L)'
;MFLHGCLPHLNIEVVELDPMMEEVATKYFGFSMDEQLKVHLGDGIKFIEENAHSEPNGKDSDAVRILIVDVDSSDLSSGLSCPPANFVEDAFLMSAKKFLSAGGLLIINLVARSSAVREMVISRLKAVRRV
;
A
#
# COMPACT_ATOMS: atom_id res chain seq x y z
N MET A 1 13.47 5.43 7.75
CA MET A 1 12.36 5.78 6.81
C MET A 1 11.87 7.21 7.11
N PHE A 2 11.57 8.03 6.10
CA PHE A 2 11.22 9.47 6.29
C PHE A 2 10.01 9.68 7.21
N LEU A 3 8.89 8.98 6.98
CA LEU A 3 7.68 9.14 7.80
C LEU A 3 7.93 8.80 9.27
N HIS A 4 8.72 7.77 9.56
CA HIS A 4 9.08 7.41 10.94
C HIS A 4 9.89 8.51 11.63
N GLY A 5 10.83 9.12 10.90
CA GLY A 5 11.64 10.24 11.42
C GLY A 5 10.84 11.53 11.64
N CYS A 6 9.82 11.79 10.83
CA CYS A 6 8.98 12.99 10.93
C CYS A 6 7.77 12.83 11.85
N LEU A 7 7.24 11.62 11.97
CA LEU A 7 6.01 11.29 12.70
C LEU A 7 6.24 10.04 13.56
N PRO A 8 7.06 10.13 14.62
CA PRO A 8 7.51 8.99 15.43
C PRO A 8 6.39 8.33 16.24
N HIS A 9 5.15 8.81 16.16
CA HIS A 9 4.00 8.21 16.83
C HIS A 9 3.17 7.32 15.89
N LEU A 10 3.51 7.25 14.61
CA LEU A 10 2.84 6.38 13.66
C LEU A 10 3.26 4.93 13.86
N ASN A 11 2.29 4.03 13.87
CA ASN A 11 2.54 2.60 13.67
C ASN A 11 2.56 2.34 12.16
N ILE A 12 3.70 1.85 11.67
CA ILE A 12 4.00 1.70 10.25
C ILE A 12 4.33 0.24 9.99
N GLU A 13 3.51 -0.36 9.15
CA GLU A 13 3.68 -1.73 8.65
C GLU A 13 4.14 -1.61 7.19
N VAL A 14 5.39 -2.01 6.91
CA VAL A 14 5.94 -2.09 5.55
C VAL A 14 5.75 -3.52 5.07
N VAL A 15 5.20 -3.70 3.87
CA VAL A 15 5.13 -5.02 3.22
C VAL A 15 6.10 -5.00 2.05
N GLU A 16 7.10 -5.88 2.09
CA GLU A 16 8.15 -5.98 1.08
C GLU A 16 8.15 -7.40 0.50
N LEU A 17 8.20 -7.51 -0.82
CA LEU A 17 8.17 -8.80 -1.51
C LEU A 17 9.55 -9.46 -1.51
N ASP A 18 10.61 -8.68 -1.67
CA ASP A 18 11.97 -9.17 -1.80
C ASP A 18 12.77 -9.06 -0.49
N PRO A 19 13.12 -10.17 0.17
CA PRO A 19 13.94 -10.14 1.40
C PRO A 19 15.30 -9.47 1.21
N MET A 20 15.84 -9.45 0.00
CA MET A 20 17.10 -8.76 -0.28
C MET A 20 16.97 -7.25 -0.12
N MET A 21 15.79 -6.68 -0.41
CA MET A 21 15.56 -5.24 -0.25
C MET A 21 15.55 -4.83 1.22
N GLU A 22 14.97 -5.63 2.11
CA GLU A 22 15.05 -5.43 3.56
C GLU A 22 16.50 -5.49 4.06
N GLU A 23 17.25 -6.52 3.63
CA GLU A 23 18.64 -6.72 4.03
C GLU A 23 19.51 -5.52 3.60
N VAL A 24 19.37 -5.10 2.34
CA VAL A 24 20.14 -3.99 1.77
C VAL A 24 19.78 -2.67 2.46
N ALA A 25 18.49 -2.40 2.68
CA ALA A 25 18.02 -1.20 3.37
C ALA A 25 18.62 -1.12 4.79
N THR A 26 18.62 -2.24 5.50
CA THR A 26 19.11 -2.32 6.89
C THR A 26 20.63 -2.16 6.95
N LYS A 27 21.37 -2.86 6.10
CA LYS A 27 22.84 -2.86 6.14
C LYS A 27 23.47 -1.58 5.60
N TYR A 28 22.87 -0.98 4.58
CA TYR A 28 23.54 0.07 3.79
C TYR A 28 22.81 1.41 3.77
N PHE A 29 21.51 1.46 4.07
CA PHE A 29 20.71 2.69 3.98
C PHE A 29 20.20 3.20 5.33
N GLY A 30 20.67 2.62 6.44
CA GLY A 30 20.30 3.05 7.80
C GLY A 30 18.83 2.80 8.13
N PHE A 31 18.20 1.82 7.47
CA PHE A 31 16.88 1.36 7.86
C PHE A 31 16.99 0.55 9.17
N SER A 32 16.07 0.78 10.09
CA SER A 32 16.01 0.07 11.37
C SER A 32 14.55 -0.08 11.77
N MET A 33 14.19 -1.29 12.21
CA MET A 33 12.86 -1.60 12.74
C MET A 33 12.82 -1.35 14.25
N ASP A 34 11.62 -1.12 14.76
CA ASP A 34 11.33 -1.00 16.19
C ASP A 34 9.86 -1.39 16.48
N GLU A 35 9.33 -1.01 17.64
CA GLU A 35 7.94 -1.32 18.03
C GLU A 35 6.90 -0.65 17.10
N GLN A 36 7.26 0.47 16.48
CA GLN A 36 6.38 1.33 15.68
C GLN A 36 6.65 1.22 14.18
N LEU A 37 7.79 0.68 13.75
CA LEU A 37 8.12 0.40 12.36
C LEU A 37 8.51 -1.08 12.17
N LYS A 38 7.65 -1.83 11.48
CA LYS A 38 7.84 -3.27 11.23
C LYS A 38 7.81 -3.57 9.74
N VAL A 39 8.47 -4.67 9.36
CA VAL A 39 8.49 -5.20 8.00
C VAL A 39 7.83 -6.57 7.97
N HIS A 40 6.97 -6.78 6.99
CA HIS A 40 6.38 -8.07 6.63
C HIS A 40 6.92 -8.48 5.27
N LEU A 41 7.64 -9.60 5.23
CA LEU A 41 8.08 -10.18 3.97
C LEU A 41 6.93 -10.94 3.32
N GLY A 42 6.48 -10.51 2.14
CA GLY A 42 5.41 -11.16 1.42
C GLY A 42 4.72 -10.31 0.35
N ASP A 43 3.64 -10.88 -0.17
CA ASP A 43 2.81 -10.25 -1.19
C ASP A 43 1.87 -9.22 -0.56
N GLY A 44 2.02 -7.95 -0.97
CA GLY A 44 1.20 -6.83 -0.48
C GLY A 44 -0.29 -6.98 -0.76
N ILE A 45 -0.70 -7.64 -1.85
CA ILE A 45 -2.11 -7.88 -2.14
C ILE A 45 -2.68 -8.87 -1.14
N LYS A 46 -1.98 -10.00 -0.91
CA LYS A 46 -2.42 -11.00 0.07
C LYS A 46 -2.48 -10.42 1.47
N PHE A 47 -1.47 -9.64 1.86
CA PHE A 47 -1.46 -8.95 3.15
C PHE A 47 -2.70 -8.08 3.34
N ILE A 48 -3.08 -7.28 2.33
CA ILE A 48 -4.27 -6.44 2.41
C ILE A 48 -5.55 -7.28 2.42
N GLU A 49 -5.65 -8.34 1.63
CA GLU A 49 -6.81 -9.23 1.62
C GLU A 49 -7.03 -9.91 2.97
N GLU A 50 -5.98 -10.43 3.59
CA GLU A 50 -6.03 -11.11 4.89
C GLU A 50 -6.43 -10.15 6.02
N ASN A 51 -5.93 -8.91 5.98
CA ASN A 51 -6.20 -7.91 7.01
C ASN A 51 -7.46 -7.06 6.74
N ALA A 52 -8.05 -7.14 5.54
CA ALA A 52 -9.30 -6.45 5.22
C ALA A 52 -10.52 -7.02 5.94
N HIS A 53 -10.41 -8.23 6.52
CA HIS A 53 -11.47 -8.94 7.21
C HIS A 53 -11.37 -8.87 8.75
N SER A 54 -10.30 -8.29 9.28
CA SER A 54 -10.12 -8.13 10.71
C SER A 54 -11.07 -7.04 11.22
N GLU A 55 -12.14 -7.45 11.91
CA GLU A 55 -13.02 -6.53 12.64
C GLU A 55 -12.15 -5.65 13.55
N PRO A 56 -12.34 -4.31 13.56
CA PRO A 56 -11.61 -3.47 14.46
C PRO A 56 -12.01 -3.84 15.89
N ASN A 57 -11.11 -4.49 16.63
CA ASN A 57 -11.24 -4.62 18.07
C ASN A 57 -11.53 -3.22 18.60
N GLY A 58 -12.72 -3.01 19.20
CA GLY A 58 -13.43 -1.73 19.36
C GLY A 58 -12.77 -0.60 20.16
N LYS A 59 -11.44 -0.58 20.24
CA LYS A 59 -10.58 0.53 20.71
C LYS A 59 -9.77 1.19 19.59
N ASP A 60 -9.53 0.51 18.46
CA ASP A 60 -8.75 1.03 17.31
C ASP A 60 -9.62 1.40 16.09
N SER A 61 -10.95 1.25 16.17
CA SER A 61 -11.88 1.48 15.06
C SER A 61 -11.88 2.92 14.52
N ASP A 62 -11.42 3.87 15.33
CA ASP A 62 -11.47 5.31 15.04
C ASP A 62 -10.13 5.85 14.49
N ALA A 63 -9.07 5.04 14.46
CA ALA A 63 -7.80 5.47 13.91
C ALA A 63 -7.86 5.56 12.38
N VAL A 64 -7.54 6.73 11.82
CA VAL A 64 -7.43 6.93 10.37
C VAL A 64 -6.26 6.10 9.85
N ARG A 65 -6.54 5.10 9.00
CA ARG A 65 -5.51 4.30 8.33
C ARG A 65 -5.09 4.96 7.03
N ILE A 66 -3.78 4.93 6.77
CA ILE A 66 -3.19 5.38 5.50
C ILE A 66 -2.58 4.16 4.84
N LEU A 67 -2.97 3.88 3.60
CA LEU A 67 -2.37 2.85 2.76
C LEU A 67 -1.62 3.53 1.62
N ILE A 68 -0.30 3.29 1.56
CA ILE A 68 0.58 3.78 0.50
C ILE A 68 1.00 2.59 -0.36
N VAL A 69 0.67 2.64 -1.64
CA VAL A 69 1.14 1.67 -2.64
C VAL A 69 2.25 2.33 -3.46
N ASP A 70 3.47 1.93 -3.17
CA ASP A 70 4.68 2.33 -3.89
C ASP A 70 5.42 1.07 -4.34
N VAL A 71 4.81 0.34 -5.29
CA VAL A 71 5.30 -0.94 -5.79
C VAL A 71 5.60 -0.78 -7.27
N ASP A 72 6.81 -1.10 -7.71
CA ASP A 72 7.16 -1.07 -9.14
C ASP A 72 6.65 -2.34 -9.86
N SER A 73 6.45 -2.24 -11.17
CA SER A 73 6.10 -3.38 -12.01
C SER A 73 7.25 -3.75 -12.94
N SER A 74 7.74 -4.98 -12.79
CA SER A 74 8.66 -5.59 -13.75
C SER A 74 7.98 -5.93 -15.08
N ASP A 75 6.64 -6.00 -15.12
CA ASP A 75 5.87 -6.27 -16.33
C ASP A 75 5.42 -4.97 -17.02
N LEU A 76 6.15 -4.63 -18.08
CA LEU A 76 5.89 -3.45 -18.90
C LEU A 76 4.88 -3.68 -20.03
N SER A 77 4.24 -4.84 -20.13
CA SER A 77 3.31 -5.17 -21.23
C SER A 77 1.97 -4.45 -21.12
N SER A 78 1.53 -4.14 -19.89
CA SER A 78 0.23 -3.54 -19.59
C SER A 78 0.13 -2.03 -19.89
N GLY A 79 1.26 -1.37 -20.18
CA GLY A 79 1.35 0.09 -20.28
C GLY A 79 1.32 0.82 -18.92
N LEU A 80 1.19 0.08 -17.82
CA LEU A 80 1.34 0.52 -16.44
C LEU A 80 2.69 0.01 -15.92
N SER A 81 3.55 0.90 -15.42
CA SER A 81 4.84 0.51 -14.84
C SER A 81 4.86 0.63 -13.33
N CYS A 82 4.03 1.49 -12.73
CA CYS A 82 3.84 1.53 -11.29
C CYS A 82 2.39 1.92 -10.99
N PRO A 83 1.62 1.14 -10.23
CA PRO A 83 1.96 -0.18 -9.71
C PRO A 83 1.75 -1.31 -10.73
N PRO A 84 2.04 -2.59 -10.40
CA PRO A 84 1.53 -3.72 -11.19
C PRO A 84 -0.01 -3.68 -11.31
N ALA A 85 -0.56 -4.20 -12.40
CA ALA A 85 -1.98 -4.03 -12.75
C ALA A 85 -2.97 -4.52 -11.68
N ASN A 86 -2.62 -5.61 -10.99
CA ASN A 86 -3.41 -6.19 -9.90
C ASN A 86 -3.61 -5.24 -8.70
N PHE A 87 -2.73 -4.25 -8.48
CA PHE A 87 -2.91 -3.20 -7.45
C PHE A 87 -3.93 -2.12 -7.85
N VAL A 88 -4.45 -2.14 -9.07
CA VAL A 88 -5.46 -1.18 -9.57
C VAL A 88 -6.67 -1.88 -10.19
N GLU A 89 -6.81 -3.17 -9.93
CA GLU A 89 -8.00 -3.95 -10.25
C GLU A 89 -9.06 -3.80 -9.15
N ASP A 90 -10.33 -3.96 -9.55
CA ASP A 90 -11.47 -3.72 -8.67
C ASP A 90 -11.42 -4.61 -7.42
N ALA A 91 -10.92 -5.85 -7.54
CA ALA A 91 -10.74 -6.76 -6.42
C ALA A 91 -9.83 -6.17 -5.32
N PHE A 92 -8.62 -5.76 -5.69
CA PHE A 92 -7.68 -5.14 -4.75
C PHE A 92 -8.23 -3.83 -4.18
N LEU A 93 -8.77 -2.96 -5.04
CA LEU A 93 -9.30 -1.67 -4.60
C LEU A 93 -10.45 -1.84 -3.59
N MET A 94 -11.28 -2.87 -3.75
CA MET A 94 -12.34 -3.20 -2.80
C MET A 94 -11.78 -3.77 -1.48
N SER A 95 -10.71 -4.57 -1.51
CA SER A 95 -10.01 -5.04 -0.30
C SER A 95 -9.35 -3.89 0.43
N ALA A 96 -8.64 -3.01 -0.28
CA ALA A 96 -8.06 -1.77 0.26
C ALA A 96 -9.12 -0.87 0.92
N LYS A 97 -10.30 -0.73 0.29
CA LYS A 97 -11.43 0.02 0.86
C LYS A 97 -11.92 -0.55 2.19
N LYS A 98 -11.97 -1.88 2.33
CA LYS A 98 -12.39 -2.55 3.58
C LYS A 98 -11.32 -2.45 4.67
N PHE A 99 -10.06 -2.56 4.29
CA PHE A 99 -8.91 -2.40 5.17
C PHE A 99 -8.85 -0.99 5.79
N LEU A 100 -9.15 0.04 5.00
CA LEU A 100 -9.16 1.44 5.43
C LEU A 100 -10.35 1.77 6.35
N SER A 101 -10.05 2.50 7.43
CA SER A 101 -11.07 3.05 8.32
C SER A 101 -11.87 4.18 7.66
N ALA A 102 -12.96 4.61 8.30
CA ALA A 102 -13.71 5.78 7.84
C ALA A 102 -12.79 7.02 7.83
N GLY A 103 -12.73 7.75 6.71
CA GLY A 103 -11.78 8.86 6.52
C GLY A 103 -10.34 8.45 6.19
N GLY A 104 -10.06 7.14 6.08
CA GLY A 104 -8.76 6.61 5.66
C GLY A 104 -8.33 7.10 4.27
N LEU A 105 -7.02 7.05 4.02
CA LEU A 105 -6.41 7.52 2.79
C LEU A 105 -5.75 6.37 2.02
N LEU A 106 -6.08 6.25 0.74
CA LEU A 106 -5.34 5.44 -0.22
C LEU A 106 -4.47 6.36 -1.08
N ILE A 107 -3.16 6.13 -1.08
CA ILE A 107 -2.18 6.85 -1.88
C ILE A 107 -1.49 5.82 -2.77
N ILE A 108 -1.49 6.05 -4.09
CA ILE A 108 -0.84 5.15 -5.06
C ILE A 108 0.14 5.98 -5.88
N ASN A 109 1.40 5.56 -5.91
CA ASN A 109 2.35 6.04 -6.90
C ASN A 109 1.93 5.49 -8.27
N LEU A 110 1.59 6.36 -9.21
CA LEU A 110 1.03 5.97 -10.51
C LEU A 110 1.92 6.44 -11.66
N VAL A 111 2.61 5.51 -12.30
CA VAL A 111 3.38 5.70 -13.52
C VAL A 111 2.75 4.87 -14.64
N ALA A 112 2.11 5.56 -15.58
CA ALA A 112 1.46 4.95 -16.75
C ALA A 112 1.98 5.63 -18.03
N ARG A 113 2.40 4.81 -19.00
CA ARG A 113 2.87 5.29 -20.31
C ARG A 113 1.72 5.50 -21.30
N SER A 114 0.58 4.85 -21.06
CA SER A 114 -0.64 5.01 -21.84
C SER A 114 -1.62 5.94 -21.11
N SER A 115 -2.06 7.00 -21.80
CA SER A 115 -3.10 7.90 -21.29
C SER A 115 -4.42 7.17 -21.05
N ALA A 116 -4.79 6.23 -21.93
CA ALA A 116 -6.00 5.43 -21.77
C ALA A 116 -5.94 4.55 -20.51
N VAL A 117 -4.80 3.93 -20.23
CA VAL A 117 -4.59 3.14 -19.00
C VAL A 117 -4.67 4.03 -17.76
N ARG A 118 -4.04 5.20 -17.80
CA ARG A 118 -4.11 6.19 -16.71
C ARG A 118 -5.56 6.59 -16.41
N GLU A 119 -6.33 6.96 -17.43
CA GLU A 119 -7.73 7.38 -17.26
C GLU A 119 -8.60 6.23 -16.74
N MET A 120 -8.38 5.00 -17.23
CA MET A 120 -9.05 3.81 -16.72
C MET A 120 -8.78 3.61 -15.22
N VAL A 121 -7.52 3.69 -14.77
CA VAL A 121 -7.15 3.57 -13.36
C VAL A 121 -7.80 4.67 -12.52
N ILE A 122 -7.77 5.92 -12.97
CA ILE A 122 -8.43 7.04 -12.30
C ILE A 122 -9.95 6.79 -12.18
N SER A 123 -10.58 6.26 -13.23
CA SER A 123 -12.00 5.93 -13.22
C SER A 123 -12.34 4.86 -12.17
N ARG A 124 -11.52 3.80 -12.07
CA ARG A 124 -11.69 2.75 -11.05
C ARG A 124 -11.53 3.30 -9.63
N LEU A 125 -10.49 4.10 -9.39
CA LEU A 125 -10.27 4.75 -8.10
C LEU A 125 -11.46 5.63 -7.68
N LYS A 126 -12.03 6.39 -8.62
CA LYS A 126 -13.22 7.21 -8.37
C LYS A 126 -14.45 6.35 -8.04
N ALA A 127 -14.64 5.22 -8.70
CA ALA A 127 -15.78 4.33 -8.47
C ALA A 127 -15.77 3.69 -7.07
N VAL A 128 -14.58 3.46 -6.50
CA VAL A 128 -14.43 2.79 -5.20
C VAL A 128 -14.50 3.78 -4.01
N ARG A 129 -14.31 5.09 -4.24
CA ARG A 129 -14.35 6.14 -3.21
C ARG A 129 -15.67 6.11 -2.41
N ARG A 130 -15.60 6.26 -1.08
CA ARG A 130 -16.79 6.53 -0.25
C ARG A 130 -17.28 7.96 -0.53
N VAL A 131 -18.56 8.10 -0.86
CA VAL A 131 -19.28 9.39 -0.78
C VAL A 131 -19.51 9.71 0.69
#